data_AF-A0A2D5H1N0-F1
#
_entry.id   AF-A0A2D5H1N0-F1
#
_cell.length_a   1.000
_cell.length_b   1.000
_cell.length_c   1.000
_cell.angle_alpha   90.00
_cell.angle_beta   90.00
_cell.angle_gamma   90.00
#
_symmetry.space_group_name_H-M   'P 1'
#
loop_
_entity.id
_entity.type
_entity.pdbx_description
1 polymer ?
#
loop_
_entity_poly.entity_id
_entity_poly.type
_entity_poly.pdbx_seq_one_letter_code
_entity_poly.pdbx_strand_id
1 'polypeptide(L)'
;MKFPLHTFEVSSQSEKDFIRLLQKALNRLPSVVEREISDADRLRFRLLLEDYVVGLLKDMQAIQHLSRNWTPSDYLIIVQFEKTQGTICFNGQKQVIPFTT
;
A
#
# COMPACT_ATOMS: atom_id res chain seq x y z
N MET A 1 7.53 -14.97 18.09
CA MET A 1 7.07 -13.70 17.49
C MET A 1 7.40 -13.74 15.99
N LYS A 2 6.39 -13.73 15.10
CA LYS A 2 6.63 -13.58 13.65
C LYS A 2 6.84 -12.09 13.39
N PHE A 3 8.09 -11.69 13.24
CA PHE A 3 8.42 -10.33 12.82
C PHE A 3 8.15 -10.19 11.32
N PRO A 4 7.53 -9.07 10.88
CA PRO A 4 7.42 -8.80 9.45
C PRO A 4 8.83 -8.65 8.85
N LEU A 5 8.99 -9.11 7.61
CA LEU A 5 10.24 -8.94 6.85
C LEU A 5 10.54 -7.45 6.63
N HIS A 6 9.50 -6.68 6.38
CA HIS A 6 9.58 -5.24 6.22
C HIS A 6 8.20 -4.62 6.39
N THR A 7 8.16 -3.42 6.97
CA THR A 7 6.98 -2.58 6.99
C THR A 7 7.40 -1.18 6.58
N PHE A 8 6.61 -0.54 5.71
CA PHE A 8 6.74 0.88 5.44
C PHE A 8 5.38 1.57 5.55
N GLU A 9 5.45 2.85 5.87
CA GLU A 9 4.31 3.74 5.98
C GLU A 9 4.54 4.96 5.09
N VAL A 10 3.50 5.36 4.38
CA VAL A 10 3.49 6.59 3.57
C VAL A 10 2.24 7.37 3.92
N SER A 11 2.42 8.63 4.30
CA SER A 11 1.34 9.57 4.54
C SER A 11 1.55 10.88 3.77
N SER A 12 0.46 11.47 3.27
CA SER A 12 0.50 12.77 2.60
C SER A 12 -0.91 13.36 2.47
N GLN A 13 -1.02 14.68 2.48
CA GLN A 13 -2.26 15.42 2.18
C GLN A 13 -2.49 15.61 0.68
N SER A 14 -1.43 15.47 -0.12
CA SER A 14 -1.44 15.60 -1.57
C SER A 14 -1.44 14.22 -2.20
N GLU A 15 -2.45 13.91 -3.03
CA GLU A 15 -2.53 12.64 -3.77
C GLU A 15 -1.29 12.43 -4.65
N LYS A 16 -0.84 13.50 -5.33
CA LYS A 16 0.35 13.45 -6.19
C LYS A 16 1.60 13.10 -5.40
N ASP A 17 1.79 13.70 -4.23
CA ASP A 17 2.95 13.40 -3.38
C ASP A 17 2.82 12.03 -2.74
N PHE A 18 1.61 11.61 -2.35
CA PHE A 18 1.31 10.28 -1.85
C PHE A 18 1.74 9.20 -2.86
N ILE A 19 1.30 9.31 -4.12
CA ILE A 19 1.64 8.36 -5.19
C ILE A 19 3.16 8.32 -5.39
N ARG A 20 3.82 9.49 -5.42
CA ARG A 20 5.27 9.58 -5.59
C ARG A 20 6.04 8.90 -4.45
N LEU A 21 5.62 9.13 -3.20
CA LEU A 21 6.23 8.54 -2.01
C LEU A 21 6.01 7.02 -1.98
N LEU A 22 4.81 6.57 -2.33
CA LEU A 22 4.46 5.16 -2.42
C LEU A 22 5.31 4.42 -3.47
N GLN A 23 5.42 4.98 -4.68
CA GLN A 23 6.29 4.43 -5.73
C GLN A 23 7.76 4.37 -5.27
N LYS A 24 8.23 5.40 -4.58
CA LYS A 24 9.60 5.44 -4.04
C LYS A 24 9.83 4.36 -2.98
N ALA A 25 8.85 4.09 -2.12
CA ALA A 25 8.92 3.02 -1.12
C ALA A 25 8.95 1.64 -1.79
N LEU A 26 8.07 1.39 -2.77
CA LEU A 26 8.01 0.14 -3.53
C LEU A 26 9.27 -0.13 -4.36
N ASN A 27 9.93 0.90 -4.88
CA ASN A 27 11.19 0.76 -5.61
C ASN A 27 12.41 0.58 -4.70
N ARG A 28 12.26 0.70 -3.38
CA ARG A 28 13.35 0.62 -2.39
C ARG A 28 13.06 -0.44 -1.33
N LEU A 29 12.51 -1.58 -1.75
CA LEU A 29 12.33 -2.71 -0.85
C LEU A 29 13.70 -3.22 -0.37
N PRO A 30 13.84 -3.56 0.92
CA PRO A 30 15.10 -4.06 1.44
C PRO A 30 15.39 -5.47 0.89
N SER A 31 16.67 -5.81 0.73
CA SER A 31 17.10 -7.07 0.12
C SER A 31 16.58 -8.33 0.82
N VAL A 32 16.14 -8.25 2.09
CA VAL A 32 15.48 -9.36 2.78
C VAL A 32 14.15 -9.73 2.11
N VAL A 33 13.37 -8.75 1.68
CA VAL A 33 12.11 -8.96 0.96
C VAL A 33 12.40 -9.55 -0.42
N GLU A 34 13.47 -9.06 -1.08
CA GLU A 34 13.87 -9.54 -2.40
C GLU A 34 14.34 -11.00 -2.40
N ARG A 35 14.99 -11.44 -1.31
CA ARG A 35 15.50 -12.80 -1.14
C ARG A 35 14.41 -13.79 -0.71
N GLU A 36 13.50 -13.37 0.15
CA GLU A 36 12.49 -14.24 0.75
C GLU A 36 11.22 -14.37 -0.10
N ILE A 37 10.97 -13.44 -1.01
CA ILE A 37 9.76 -13.41 -1.85
C ILE A 37 10.17 -13.43 -3.33
N SER A 38 9.55 -14.36 -4.08
CA SER A 38 9.78 -14.50 -5.52
C SER A 38 9.53 -13.19 -6.28
N ASP A 39 10.25 -12.98 -7.38
CA ASP A 39 10.01 -11.82 -8.26
C ASP A 39 8.56 -11.79 -8.77
N ALA A 40 7.98 -12.96 -9.05
CA ALA A 40 6.60 -13.09 -9.50
C ALA A 40 5.60 -12.65 -8.43
N ASP A 41 5.78 -13.06 -7.17
CA ASP A 41 4.92 -12.64 -6.05
C ASP A 41 5.09 -11.15 -5.76
N ARG A 42 6.32 -10.61 -5.82
CA ARG A 42 6.60 -9.18 -5.64
C ARG A 42 5.92 -8.34 -6.73
N LEU A 43 6.01 -8.77 -7.98
CA LEU A 43 5.34 -8.10 -9.10
C LEU A 43 3.81 -8.17 -8.94
N ARG A 44 3.27 -9.35 -8.63
CA ARG A 44 1.83 -9.55 -8.40
C ARG A 44 1.33 -8.67 -7.25
N PHE A 45 2.07 -8.62 -6.14
CA PHE A 45 1.75 -7.78 -5.00
C PHE A 45 1.71 -6.30 -5.38
N ARG A 46 2.71 -5.83 -6.13
CA ARG A 46 2.78 -4.45 -6.62
C ARG A 46 1.57 -4.09 -7.48
N LEU A 47 1.20 -4.95 -8.43
CA LEU A 47 0.05 -4.72 -9.30
C LEU A 47 -1.26 -4.64 -8.51
N LEU A 48 -1.47 -5.56 -7.56
CA LEU A 48 -2.65 -5.55 -6.70
C LEU A 48 -2.68 -4.32 -5.79
N LEU A 49 -1.52 -3.88 -5.29
CA LEU A 49 -1.43 -2.67 -4.49
C LEU A 49 -1.78 -1.43 -5.30
N GLU A 50 -1.23 -1.29 -6.50
CA GLU A 50 -1.51 -0.17 -7.39
C GLU A 50 -3.01 -0.13 -7.75
N ASP A 51 -3.62 -1.27 -8.09
CA ASP A 51 -5.06 -1.36 -8.38
C ASP A 51 -5.93 -1.02 -7.16
N TYR A 52 -5.60 -1.58 -5.99
CA TYR A 52 -6.32 -1.33 -4.75
C TYR A 52 -6.29 0.15 -4.36
N VAL A 53 -5.10 0.77 -4.40
CA VAL A 53 -4.93 2.19 -4.08
C VAL A 53 -5.66 3.07 -5.08
N VAL A 54 -5.58 2.79 -6.38
CA VAL A 54 -6.31 3.56 -7.41
C VAL A 54 -7.82 3.47 -7.21
N GLY A 55 -8.35 2.30 -6.87
CA GLY A 55 -9.76 2.13 -6.54
C GLY A 55 -10.18 3.00 -5.35
N LEU A 56 -9.44 2.94 -4.25
CA LEU A 56 -9.76 3.68 -3.03
C LEU A 56 -9.58 5.19 -3.17
N LEU A 57 -8.62 5.65 -3.97
CA LEU A 57 -8.47 7.08 -4.29
C LEU A 57 -9.71 7.62 -5.01
N LYS A 58 -10.26 6.87 -5.97
CA LYS A 58 -11.49 7.25 -6.68
C LYS A 58 -12.68 7.32 -5.74
N ASP A 59 -12.81 6.33 -4.84
CA ASP A 59 -13.89 6.31 -3.85
C ASP A 59 -13.80 7.51 -2.90
N MET A 60 -12.59 7.86 -2.45
CA MET A 60 -12.37 9.04 -1.61
C MET A 60 -12.71 10.35 -2.32
N GLN A 61 -12.32 10.50 -3.59
CA GLN A 61 -12.69 11.67 -4.40
C GLN A 61 -14.20 11.79 -4.56
N ALA A 62 -14.90 10.67 -4.83
CA ALA A 62 -16.35 10.65 -4.94
C ALA A 62 -17.04 11.10 -3.63
N ILE A 63 -16.54 10.65 -2.48
CA ILE A 63 -17.06 11.04 -1.16
C ILE A 63 -16.78 12.54 -0.87
N GLN A 64 -15.60 13.04 -1.23
CA GLN A 64 -15.25 14.46 -1.11
C GLN A 64 -16.23 15.35 -1.90
N HIS A 65 -16.59 14.95 -3.12
CA HIS A 65 -17.53 15.70 -3.94
C HIS A 65 -18.96 15.71 -3.36
N LEU A 66 -19.35 14.68 -2.62
CA LEU A 66 -20.68 14.55 -2.03
C LEU A 66 -20.81 15.26 -0.67
N SER A 67 -19.71 15.46 0.06
CA SER A 67 -19.72 16.00 1.41
C SER A 67 -19.07 17.39 1.50
N ARG A 68 -19.90 18.43 1.62
CA ARG A 68 -19.48 19.84 1.77
C ARG A 68 -18.68 20.14 3.05
N ASN A 69 -18.68 19.21 4.02
CA ASN A 69 -18.05 19.38 5.35
C ASN A 69 -16.92 18.36 5.61
N TRP A 70 -16.43 17.66 4.59
CA TRP A 70 -15.36 16.69 4.80
C TRP A 70 -14.01 17.42 4.93
N THR A 71 -13.40 17.35 6.11
CA THR A 71 -11.98 17.65 6.29
C THR A 71 -11.18 16.58 5.54
N PRO A 72 -10.21 16.95 4.68
CA PRO A 72 -9.40 15.96 3.98
C PRO A 72 -8.61 15.16 5.03
N SER A 73 -8.98 13.89 5.21
CA SER A 73 -8.14 12.95 5.93
C SER A 73 -6.88 12.72 5.09
N ASP A 74 -5.71 12.78 5.72
CA ASP A 74 -4.45 12.45 5.07
C ASP A 74 -4.56 11.08 4.36
N TYR A 75 -3.98 10.97 3.16
CA TYR A 75 -3.79 9.68 2.52
C TYR A 75 -2.71 8.93 3.30
N LEU A 76 -3.06 7.82 3.93
CA LEU A 76 -2.18 6.98 4.73
C LEU A 76 -2.23 5.55 4.19
N ILE A 77 -1.06 4.99 3.91
CA ILE A 77 -0.91 3.58 3.58
C ILE A 77 0.19 2.95 4.43
N ILE A 78 -0.11 1.79 4.99
CA ILE A 78 0.83 0.93 5.69
C ILE A 78 0.92 -0.37 4.91
N VAL A 79 2.13 -0.72 4.49
CA VAL A 79 2.40 -1.93 3.72
C VAL A 79 3.35 -2.80 4.54
N GLN A 80 2.95 -4.05 4.76
CA GLN A 80 3.71 -5.02 5.52
C GLN A 80 3.98 -6.26 4.68
N PHE A 81 5.24 -6.68 4.64
CA PHE A 81 5.69 -7.92 4.01
C PHE A 81 5.98 -8.96 5.08
N GLU A 82 5.41 -10.14 4.92
CA GLU A 82 5.74 -11.35 5.67
C GLU A 82 6.24 -12.42 4.69
N LYS A 83 6.72 -13.56 5.20
CA LYS A 83 7.22 -14.64 4.32
C LYS A 83 6.14 -15.22 3.41
N THR A 84 4.91 -15.31 3.90
CA THR A 84 3.82 -16.03 3.21
C THR A 84 2.74 -15.10 2.67
N GLN A 85 2.80 -13.80 2.98
CA GLN A 85 1.77 -12.85 2.60
C GLN A 85 2.26 -11.40 2.69
N GLY A 86 1.61 -10.53 1.93
CA GLY A 86 1.72 -9.08 2.09
C GLY A 86 0.39 -8.51 2.59
N THR A 87 0.45 -7.49 3.42
CA THR A 87 -0.72 -6.75 3.91
C THR A 87 -0.63 -5.31 3.44
N ILE A 88 -1.75 -4.79 2.93
CA ILE A 88 -1.93 -3.41 2.55
C ILE A 88 -3.02 -2.84 3.46
N CYS A 89 -2.74 -1.73 4.13
CA CYS A 89 -3.73 -1.01 4.92
C CYS A 89 -3.77 0.44 4.43
N PHE A 90 -4.86 0.85 3.79
CA PHE A 90 -5.05 2.20 3.27
C PHE A 90 -6.19 2.89 4.01
N ASN A 91 -5.91 3.98 4.73
CA ASN A 91 -6.89 4.71 5.55
C ASN A 91 -7.80 3.80 6.42
N GLY A 92 -7.22 2.73 6.97
CA GLY A 92 -7.91 1.75 7.80
C GLY A 92 -8.57 0.59 7.03
N GLN A 93 -8.66 0.66 5.70
CA GLN A 93 -9.09 -0.47 4.88
C GLN A 93 -7.95 -1.45 4.64
N LYS A 94 -8.15 -2.71 5.01
CA LYS A 94 -7.11 -3.74 4.99
C LYS A 94 -7.35 -4.77 3.89
N GLN A 95 -6.32 -5.07 3.11
CA GLN A 95 -6.26 -6.18 2.19
C GLN A 95 -5.05 -7.06 2.49
N VAL A 96 -5.24 -8.38 2.45
CA VAL A 96 -4.16 -9.37 2.64
C VAL A 96 -4.00 -10.16 1.35
N ILE A 97 -2.77 -10.25 0.87
CA ILE A 97 -2.40 -10.90 -0.39
C ILE A 97 -1.48 -12.07 -0.06
N PRO A 98 -1.89 -13.32 -0.25
CA PRO A 98 -1.03 -14.47 -0.04
C PRO A 98 0.06 -14.53 -1.13
N PHE A 99 1.28 -14.87 -0.72
CA PHE A 99 2.36 -15.22 -1.64
C PHE A 99 2.29 -16.70 -1.96
N THR A 100 2.65 -17.06 -3.18
CA THR A 100 2.53 -18.43 -3.66
C THR A 100 3.66 -19.34 -3.18
N THR A 101 4.82 -18.77 -2.79
CA THR A 101 6.03 -19.46 -2.28
C THR A 101 6.42 -20.73 -3.03
#